data_AF-A0A831X694-F1
#
_entry.id   AF-A0A831X694-F1
#
_cell.length_a   1.000
_cell.length_b   1.000
_cell.length_c   1.000
_cell.angle_alpha   90.00
_cell.angle_beta   90.00
_cell.angle_gamma   90.00
#
_symmetry.space_group_name_H-M   'P 1'
#
loop_
_entity.id
_entity.type
_entity.pdbx_description
1 polymer ?
#
loop_
_entity_poly.entity_id
_entity_poly.type
_entity_poly.pdbx_seq_one_letter_code
_entity_poly.pdbx_strand_id
1 'polypeptide(L)'
;MSAAILRANGPLCSAAWVAFVVHLLAGVAMAAALSQGLDTNADLHARLHFLAHQTLWWNLAWLTWNGAALTMLWFVVCFAQAHGNRLAGRIAVCFTTAAIALDLGAEAIEMGALPDLARTILADLQQTANPPSLLLFQSLHRLAVMLTGYGANGLYSLSALLLAWSTRREYRYWAWPAGAAVGVIGLALSGAVLVNSVAGMVIGNLLLGPCLLYWLLAVALAHRATIEDKPPAEGA
;
A
#
# COMPACT_ATOMS: atom_id res chain seq x y z
N MET A 1 24.08 -24.56 -11.30
CA MET A 1 23.27 -23.44 -10.76
C MET A 1 24.23 -22.30 -10.41
N SER A 2 24.25 -21.26 -11.25
CA SER A 2 25.37 -20.32 -11.41
C SER A 2 25.49 -19.28 -10.28
N ALA A 3 26.70 -18.76 -10.04
CA ALA A 3 26.99 -17.65 -9.12
C ALA A 3 26.09 -16.39 -9.33
N ALA A 4 25.42 -16.30 -10.47
CA ALA A 4 24.37 -15.30 -10.74
C ALA A 4 23.17 -15.39 -9.79
N ILE A 5 22.78 -16.60 -9.34
CA ILE A 5 21.66 -16.78 -8.40
C ILE A 5 22.05 -16.26 -7.00
N LEU A 6 23.30 -16.47 -6.57
CA LEU A 6 23.77 -15.97 -5.27
C LEU A 6 23.91 -14.43 -5.21
N ARG A 7 24.18 -13.74 -6.33
CA ARG A 7 24.26 -12.26 -6.37
C ARG A 7 22.89 -11.58 -6.37
N ALA A 8 21.85 -12.22 -6.89
CA ALA A 8 20.49 -11.65 -6.94
C ALA A 8 19.73 -11.74 -5.61
N ASN A 9 20.29 -12.44 -4.62
CA ASN A 9 19.59 -12.87 -3.42
C ASN A 9 19.60 -11.84 -2.26
N GLY A 10 20.72 -11.14 -2.06
CA GLY A 10 20.81 -10.06 -1.07
C GLY A 10 19.74 -8.97 -1.23
N PRO A 11 19.52 -8.44 -2.46
CA PRO A 11 18.55 -7.38 -2.70
C PRO A 11 17.10 -7.71 -2.30
N LEU A 12 16.64 -8.95 -2.50
CA LEU A 12 15.26 -9.33 -2.17
C LEU A 12 15.00 -9.32 -0.66
N CYS A 13 15.90 -9.90 0.13
CA CYS A 13 15.77 -9.91 1.58
C CYS A 13 15.76 -8.49 2.16
N SER A 14 16.68 -7.63 1.68
CA SER A 14 16.72 -6.22 2.07
C SER A 14 15.44 -5.48 1.67
N ALA A 15 14.97 -5.64 0.44
CA ALA A 15 13.76 -4.98 -0.02
C ALA A 15 12.52 -5.41 0.79
N ALA A 16 12.41 -6.70 1.12
CA ALA A 16 11.32 -7.23 1.94
C ALA A 16 11.33 -6.65 3.36
N TRP A 17 12.50 -6.57 4.01
CA TRP A 17 12.63 -5.95 5.34
C TRP A 17 12.31 -4.46 5.34
N VAL A 18 12.83 -3.72 4.35
CA VAL A 18 12.55 -2.29 4.23
C VAL A 18 11.06 -2.06 4.00
N ALA A 19 10.46 -2.78 3.05
CA ALA A 19 9.02 -2.70 2.81
C ALA A 19 8.22 -3.04 4.08
N PHE A 20 8.60 -4.08 4.83
CA PHE A 20 7.94 -4.45 6.10
C PHE A 20 7.96 -3.29 7.11
N VAL A 21 9.12 -2.69 7.36
CA VAL A 21 9.26 -1.60 8.32
C VAL A 21 8.46 -0.38 7.87
N VAL A 22 8.54 0.01 6.60
CA VAL A 22 7.85 1.20 6.09
C VAL A 22 6.34 1.00 6.10
N HIS A 23 5.81 -0.18 5.75
CA HIS A 23 4.38 -0.46 5.84
C HIS A 23 3.87 -0.51 7.28
N LEU A 24 4.70 -0.98 8.23
CA LEU A 24 4.35 -0.92 9.65
C LEU A 24 4.21 0.53 10.12
N LEU A 25 5.17 1.39 9.74
CA LEU A 25 5.11 2.83 10.05
C LEU A 25 3.90 3.51 9.39
N ALA A 26 3.61 3.19 8.13
CA ALA A 26 2.44 3.69 7.42
C ALA A 26 1.13 3.25 8.14
N GLY A 27 1.03 1.98 8.55
CA GLY A 27 -0.11 1.48 9.33
C GLY A 27 -0.31 2.22 10.66
N VAL A 28 0.78 2.54 11.36
CA VAL A 28 0.73 3.37 12.58
C VAL A 28 0.28 4.80 12.25
N ALA A 29 0.81 5.40 11.18
CA ALA A 29 0.42 6.74 10.74
C ALA A 29 -1.06 6.83 10.33
N MET A 30 -1.60 5.77 9.70
CA MET A 30 -3.02 5.66 9.40
C MET A 30 -3.88 5.66 10.66
N ALA A 31 -3.52 4.83 11.64
CA ALA A 31 -4.26 4.76 12.89
C ALA A 31 -4.20 6.08 13.68
N ALA A 32 -3.02 6.71 13.75
CA ALA A 32 -2.77 7.87 14.59
C ALA A 32 -3.20 9.22 13.98
N ALA A 33 -3.06 9.40 12.67
CA ALA A 33 -3.25 10.69 12.00
C ALA A 33 -4.30 10.64 10.88
N LEU A 34 -4.14 9.76 9.88
CA LEU A 34 -5.04 9.78 8.71
C LEU A 34 -6.49 9.46 9.08
N SER A 35 -6.71 8.60 10.07
CA SER A 35 -8.05 8.23 10.56
C SER A 35 -8.91 9.45 10.96
N GLN A 36 -8.28 10.56 11.35
CA GLN A 36 -8.95 11.80 11.76
C GLN A 36 -9.45 12.65 10.58
N GLY A 37 -8.78 12.58 9.43
CA GLY A 37 -9.14 13.34 8.22
C GLY A 37 -9.97 12.55 7.20
N LEU A 38 -9.91 11.22 7.25
CA LEU A 38 -10.63 10.31 6.35
C LEU A 38 -12.07 10.02 6.80
N ASP A 39 -12.84 9.32 5.94
CA ASP A 39 -14.24 8.92 6.21
C ASP A 39 -14.42 7.95 7.39
N THR A 40 -13.33 7.46 7.97
CA THR A 40 -13.35 6.72 9.25
C THR A 40 -13.80 7.59 10.41
N ASN A 41 -13.62 8.91 10.30
CA ASN A 41 -14.22 9.88 11.19
C ASN A 41 -15.59 10.32 10.61
N ALA A 42 -16.69 9.94 11.26
CA ALA A 42 -18.03 10.26 10.76
C ALA A 42 -18.40 11.76 10.92
N ASP A 43 -17.68 12.50 11.77
CA ASP A 43 -17.90 13.92 11.97
C ASP A 43 -17.15 14.76 10.92
N LEU A 44 -17.89 15.23 9.93
CA LEU A 44 -17.35 16.08 8.86
C LEU A 44 -16.70 17.37 9.41
N HIS A 45 -17.29 17.99 10.44
CA HIS A 45 -16.77 19.23 10.99
C HIS A 45 -15.41 18.99 11.68
N ALA A 46 -15.31 17.91 12.47
CA ALA A 46 -14.05 17.50 13.09
C ALA A 46 -12.96 17.19 12.03
N ARG A 47 -13.31 16.51 10.95
CA ARG A 47 -12.39 16.24 9.82
C ARG A 47 -11.86 17.51 9.18
N LEU A 48 -12.75 18.45 8.84
CA LEU A 48 -12.37 19.72 8.24
C LEU A 48 -11.44 20.51 9.17
N HIS A 49 -11.73 20.53 10.47
CA HIS A 49 -10.85 21.16 11.45
C HIS A 49 -9.48 20.50 11.52
N PHE A 50 -9.41 19.17 11.53
CA PHE A 50 -8.14 18.45 11.52
C PHE A 50 -7.32 18.77 10.27
N LEU A 51 -7.92 18.68 9.08
CA LEU A 51 -7.23 18.98 7.81
C LEU A 51 -6.72 20.43 7.75
N ALA A 52 -7.53 21.37 8.23
CA ALA A 52 -7.22 22.79 8.22
C ALA A 52 -6.10 23.20 9.19
N HIS A 53 -5.98 22.53 10.34
CA HIS A 53 -5.10 22.96 11.43
C HIS A 53 -3.94 21.99 11.72
N GLN A 54 -4.04 20.72 11.32
CA GLN A 54 -3.05 19.67 11.55
C GLN A 54 -2.37 19.21 10.25
N THR A 55 -2.24 20.13 9.28
CA THR A 55 -1.72 19.85 7.93
C THR A 55 -0.33 19.23 7.93
N LEU A 56 0.54 19.59 8.89
CA LEU A 56 1.85 18.97 9.01
C LEU A 56 1.75 17.46 9.30
N TRP A 57 0.95 17.07 10.30
CA TRP A 57 0.76 15.65 10.66
C TRP A 57 0.08 14.87 9.54
N TRP A 58 -0.90 15.49 8.89
CA TRP A 58 -1.55 14.95 7.70
C TRP A 58 -0.55 14.65 6.58
N ASN A 59 0.28 15.63 6.22
CA ASN A 59 1.28 15.48 5.16
C ASN A 59 2.35 14.45 5.52
N LEU A 60 2.86 14.46 6.76
CA LEU A 60 3.84 13.47 7.21
C LEU A 60 3.27 12.06 7.14
N ALA A 61 2.00 11.87 7.52
CA ALA A 61 1.35 10.57 7.45
C ALA A 61 1.21 10.07 6.00
N TRP A 62 0.77 10.92 5.07
CA TRP A 62 0.75 10.57 3.64
C TRP A 62 2.15 10.30 3.07
N LEU A 63 3.18 11.07 3.47
CA LEU A 63 4.56 10.78 3.05
C LEU A 63 5.04 9.38 3.49
N THR A 64 4.60 8.88 4.65
CA THR A 64 4.89 7.48 5.02
C THR A 64 4.17 6.48 4.10
N TRP A 65 2.98 6.81 3.62
CA TRP A 65 2.21 6.01 2.67
C TRP A 65 2.86 5.98 1.27
N ASN A 66 3.29 7.13 0.76
CA ASN A 66 4.14 7.22 -0.44
C ASN A 66 5.41 6.35 -0.31
N GLY A 67 6.06 6.40 0.86
CA GLY A 67 7.22 5.56 1.15
C GLY A 67 6.89 4.06 1.07
N ALA A 68 5.73 3.66 1.60
CA ALA A 68 5.26 2.28 1.55
C ALA A 68 5.02 1.83 0.10
N ALA A 69 4.35 2.66 -0.71
CA ALA A 69 4.13 2.43 -2.14
C ALA A 69 5.45 2.22 -2.90
N LEU A 70 6.42 3.13 -2.75
CA LEU A 70 7.72 3.04 -3.42
C LEU A 70 8.54 1.81 -3.00
N THR A 71 8.55 1.50 -1.70
CA THR A 71 9.25 0.30 -1.19
C THR A 71 8.58 -0.98 -1.65
N MET A 72 7.27 -0.99 -1.88
CA MET A 72 6.56 -2.11 -2.49
C MET A 72 6.99 -2.35 -3.93
N LEU A 73 7.15 -1.30 -4.75
CA LEU A 73 7.71 -1.45 -6.11
C LEU A 73 9.13 -2.00 -6.08
N TRP A 74 9.98 -1.47 -5.20
CA TRP A 74 11.34 -1.99 -5.06
C TRP A 74 11.32 -3.48 -4.70
N PHE A 75 10.49 -3.87 -3.74
CA PHE A 75 10.26 -5.27 -3.38
C PHE A 75 9.81 -6.10 -4.58
N VAL A 76 8.78 -5.69 -5.33
CA VAL A 76 8.26 -6.41 -6.49
C VAL A 76 9.32 -6.57 -7.59
N VAL A 77 10.13 -5.54 -7.84
CA VAL A 77 11.25 -5.59 -8.79
C VAL A 77 12.29 -6.63 -8.36
N CYS A 78 12.76 -6.57 -7.10
CA CYS A 78 13.71 -7.54 -6.58
C CYS A 78 13.13 -8.96 -6.57
N PHE A 79 11.84 -9.10 -6.26
CA PHE A 79 11.13 -10.38 -6.26
C PHE A 79 11.09 -10.97 -7.67
N ALA A 80 10.70 -10.17 -8.68
CA ALA A 80 10.67 -10.60 -10.07
C ALA A 80 12.06 -11.00 -10.59
N GLN A 81 13.12 -10.29 -10.19
CA GLN A 81 14.50 -10.62 -10.57
C GLN A 81 14.98 -11.94 -9.96
N ALA A 82 14.66 -12.20 -8.69
CA ALA A 82 15.13 -13.39 -7.97
C ALA A 82 14.55 -14.71 -8.52
N HIS A 83 13.33 -14.71 -9.06
CA HIS A 83 12.63 -15.94 -9.46
C HIS A 83 12.69 -16.24 -10.95
N GLY A 84 13.30 -15.37 -11.78
CA GLY A 84 13.54 -15.63 -13.19
C GLY A 84 12.29 -15.82 -14.09
N ASN A 85 11.07 -15.79 -13.53
CA ASN A 85 9.80 -15.87 -14.27
C ASN A 85 9.52 -14.53 -14.98
N ARG A 86 10.09 -14.41 -16.18
CA ARG A 86 10.19 -13.13 -16.89
C ARG A 86 8.84 -12.52 -17.23
N LEU A 87 7.80 -13.31 -17.56
CA LEU A 87 6.51 -12.73 -17.94
C LEU A 87 5.70 -12.30 -16.72
N ALA A 88 5.47 -13.20 -15.77
CA ALA A 88 4.69 -12.90 -14.57
C ALA A 88 5.32 -11.77 -13.75
N GLY A 89 6.64 -11.81 -13.56
CA GLY A 89 7.38 -10.77 -12.85
C GLY A 89 7.29 -9.40 -13.54
N ARG A 90 7.38 -9.35 -14.88
CA ARG A 90 7.22 -8.07 -15.64
C ARG A 90 5.81 -7.51 -15.49
N ILE A 91 4.79 -8.35 -15.61
CA ILE A 91 3.39 -7.91 -15.44
C ILE A 91 3.16 -7.39 -14.02
N ALA A 92 3.66 -8.09 -13.00
CA ALA A 92 3.58 -7.64 -11.61
C ALA A 92 4.24 -6.27 -11.40
N VAL A 93 5.45 -6.06 -11.95
CA VAL A 93 6.13 -4.75 -11.93
C VAL A 93 5.31 -3.68 -12.62
N CYS A 94 4.74 -3.97 -13.81
CA CYS A 94 3.87 -3.02 -14.52
C CYS A 94 2.63 -2.63 -13.69
N PHE A 95 1.92 -3.61 -13.12
CA PHE A 95 0.77 -3.35 -12.26
C PHE A 95 1.15 -2.51 -11.04
N THR A 96 2.25 -2.85 -10.39
CA THR A 96 2.74 -2.13 -9.20
C THR A 96 3.14 -0.70 -9.53
N THR A 97 3.77 -0.49 -10.70
CA THR A 97 4.13 0.86 -11.19
C THR A 97 2.89 1.70 -11.48
N ALA A 98 1.89 1.11 -12.15
CA ALA A 98 0.62 1.78 -12.41
C ALA A 98 -0.14 2.07 -11.11
N ALA A 99 -0.11 1.17 -10.12
CA ALA A 99 -0.69 1.38 -8.81
C ALA A 99 -0.09 2.60 -8.10
N ILE A 100 1.24 2.70 -8.08
CA ILE A 100 1.95 3.86 -7.51
C ILE A 100 1.52 5.15 -8.18
N ALA A 101 1.42 5.18 -9.52
CA ALA A 101 0.99 6.39 -10.21
C ALA A 101 -0.41 6.86 -9.76
N LEU A 102 -1.32 5.92 -9.49
CA LEU A 102 -2.65 6.22 -8.97
C LEU A 102 -2.59 6.68 -7.50
N ASP A 103 -1.80 6.04 -6.65
CA ASP A 103 -1.59 6.46 -5.26
C ASP A 103 -1.00 7.87 -5.19
N LEU A 104 0.12 8.12 -5.87
CA LEU A 104 0.76 9.44 -5.90
C LEU A 104 -0.21 10.52 -6.37
N GLY A 105 -1.07 10.20 -7.34
CA GLY A 105 -2.12 11.10 -7.81
C GLY A 105 -3.20 11.38 -6.75
N ALA A 106 -3.67 10.34 -6.06
CA ALA A 106 -4.61 10.48 -4.95
C ALA A 106 -4.00 11.31 -3.81
N GLU A 107 -2.77 11.00 -3.42
CA GLU A 107 -2.07 11.63 -2.32
C GLU A 107 -1.72 13.10 -2.61
N ALA A 108 -1.46 13.45 -3.88
CA ALA A 108 -1.33 14.85 -4.29
C ALA A 108 -2.62 15.64 -4.07
N ILE A 109 -3.79 15.03 -4.29
CA ILE A 109 -5.09 15.65 -3.99
C ILE A 109 -5.26 15.81 -2.47
N GLU A 110 -5.02 14.72 -1.72
CA GLU A 110 -5.22 14.65 -0.28
C GLU A 110 -4.30 15.63 0.47
N MET A 111 -3.00 15.70 0.12
CA MET A 111 -2.05 16.61 0.76
C MET A 111 -2.13 18.05 0.22
N GLY A 112 -2.37 18.20 -1.08
CA GLY A 112 -2.23 19.48 -1.78
C GLY A 112 -3.51 20.31 -1.86
N ALA A 113 -4.65 19.67 -2.11
CA ALA A 113 -5.91 20.38 -2.38
C ALA A 113 -6.86 20.41 -1.17
N LEU A 114 -7.00 19.28 -0.47
CA LEU A 114 -8.03 19.15 0.57
C LEU A 114 -7.82 20.04 1.82
N PRO A 115 -6.60 20.27 2.33
CA PRO A 115 -6.39 21.14 3.49
C PRO A 115 -6.83 22.59 3.24
N ASP A 116 -6.60 23.10 2.03
CA ASP A 116 -6.94 24.46 1.61
C ASP A 116 -8.45 24.62 1.41
N LEU A 117 -9.07 23.62 0.80
CA LEU A 117 -10.53 23.54 0.70
C LEU A 117 -11.18 23.44 2.08
N ALA A 118 -10.61 22.68 3.01
CA ALA A 118 -11.13 22.57 4.37
C ALA A 118 -11.12 23.92 5.09
N ARG A 119 -10.04 24.71 4.97
CA ARG A 119 -9.97 26.08 5.51
C ARG A 119 -11.04 26.99 4.91
N THR A 120 -11.23 26.91 3.59
CA THR A 120 -12.25 27.69 2.87
C THR A 120 -13.66 27.33 3.34
N ILE A 121 -13.97 26.04 3.43
CA ILE A 121 -15.29 25.56 3.89
C ILE A 121 -15.59 26.03 5.31
N LEU A 122 -14.64 25.95 6.23
CA LEU A 122 -14.84 26.40 7.61
C LEU A 122 -15.14 27.91 7.70
N ALA A 123 -14.55 28.73 6.82
CA ALA A 123 -14.86 30.15 6.73
C ALA A 123 -16.27 30.38 6.14
N ASP A 124 -16.64 29.64 5.08
CA ASP A 124 -17.92 29.82 4.38
C ASP A 124 -19.11 29.28 5.18
N LEU A 125 -18.93 28.24 6.01
CA LEU A 125 -19.97 27.64 6.84
C LEU A 125 -20.59 28.62 7.84
N GLN A 126 -19.90 29.72 8.14
CA GLN A 126 -20.45 30.80 8.96
C GLN A 126 -21.56 31.60 8.24
N GLN A 127 -21.59 31.56 6.91
CA GLN A 127 -22.47 32.36 6.07
C GLN A 127 -23.54 31.51 5.36
N THR A 128 -23.19 30.29 4.94
CA THR A 128 -24.08 29.39 4.22
C THR A 128 -23.94 27.95 4.70
N ALA A 129 -25.05 27.24 4.83
CA ALA A 129 -25.05 25.85 5.29
C ALA A 129 -24.40 24.88 4.27
N ASN A 130 -24.39 25.23 2.98
CA ASN A 130 -23.90 24.37 1.91
C ASN A 130 -23.01 25.17 0.93
N PRO A 131 -21.75 25.47 1.30
CA PRO A 131 -20.88 26.23 0.43
C PRO A 131 -20.48 25.40 -0.80
N PRO A 132 -20.33 25.99 -2.00
CA PRO A 132 -19.90 25.27 -3.20
C PRO A 132 -18.56 24.54 -3.03
N SER A 133 -17.67 25.07 -2.18
CA SER A 133 -16.39 24.47 -1.80
C SER A 133 -16.56 23.08 -1.16
N LEU A 134 -17.67 22.82 -0.46
CA LEU A 134 -17.97 21.51 0.13
C LEU A 134 -18.21 20.44 -0.93
N LEU A 135 -18.93 20.76 -2.01
CA LEU A 135 -19.16 19.82 -3.11
C LEU A 135 -17.83 19.48 -3.82
N LEU A 136 -16.98 20.49 -4.05
CA LEU A 136 -15.66 20.28 -4.64
C LEU A 136 -14.78 19.40 -3.75
N PHE A 137 -14.75 19.65 -2.43
CA PHE A 137 -14.04 18.83 -1.46
C PHE A 137 -14.50 17.37 -1.50
N GLN A 138 -15.81 17.12 -1.44
CA GLN A 138 -16.37 15.76 -1.50
C GLN A 138 -16.03 15.06 -2.83
N SER A 139 -16.05 15.79 -3.94
CA SER A 139 -15.73 15.25 -5.26
C SER A 139 -14.25 14.85 -5.38
N LEU A 140 -13.34 15.72 -4.92
CA LEU A 140 -11.91 15.45 -4.91
C LEU A 140 -11.53 14.34 -3.94
N HIS A 141 -12.11 14.34 -2.73
CA HIS A 141 -11.96 13.26 -1.75
C HIS A 141 -12.43 11.92 -2.34
N ARG A 142 -13.61 11.88 -2.96
CA ARG A 142 -14.10 10.66 -3.61
C ARG A 142 -13.20 10.20 -4.75
N LEU A 143 -12.67 11.13 -5.55
CA LEU A 143 -11.72 10.81 -6.61
C LEU A 143 -10.44 10.20 -6.03
N ALA A 144 -9.85 10.81 -5.00
CA ALA A 144 -8.67 10.29 -4.32
C ALA A 144 -8.92 8.88 -3.76
N VAL A 145 -10.05 8.67 -3.06
CA VAL A 145 -10.48 7.35 -2.57
C VAL A 145 -10.62 6.32 -3.69
N MET A 146 -11.16 6.70 -4.86
CA MET A 146 -11.25 5.79 -6.02
C MET A 146 -9.88 5.48 -6.63
N LEU A 147 -8.98 6.46 -6.70
CA LEU A 147 -7.63 6.27 -7.24
C LEU A 147 -6.81 5.32 -6.36
N THR A 148 -6.73 5.56 -5.05
CA THR A 148 -5.95 4.70 -4.13
C THR A 148 -6.70 3.42 -3.75
N GLY A 149 -7.94 3.57 -3.26
CA GLY A 149 -8.72 2.48 -2.68
C GLY A 149 -9.20 1.45 -3.69
N TYR A 150 -9.62 1.88 -4.88
CA TYR A 150 -10.06 0.98 -5.95
C TYR A 150 -8.92 0.70 -6.93
N GLY A 151 -8.36 1.74 -7.54
CA GLY A 151 -7.37 1.62 -8.60
C GLY A 151 -6.05 1.01 -8.12
N ALA A 152 -5.35 1.69 -7.22
CA ALA A 152 -4.02 1.29 -6.76
C ALA A 152 -4.07 -0.04 -5.98
N ASN A 153 -4.92 -0.15 -4.96
CA ASN A 153 -5.09 -1.39 -4.20
C ASN A 153 -5.46 -2.58 -5.10
N GLY A 154 -6.31 -2.40 -6.11
CA GLY A 154 -6.67 -3.46 -7.04
C GLY A 154 -5.46 -3.94 -7.84
N LEU A 155 -4.64 -3.01 -8.34
CA LEU A 155 -3.43 -3.33 -9.10
C LEU A 155 -2.32 -3.95 -8.23
N TYR A 156 -2.08 -3.45 -7.02
CA TYR A 156 -1.16 -4.12 -6.08
C TYR A 156 -1.63 -5.53 -5.74
N SER A 157 -2.93 -5.72 -5.55
CA SER A 157 -3.50 -7.02 -5.21
C SER A 157 -3.34 -8.04 -6.32
N LEU A 158 -3.55 -7.62 -7.58
CA LEU A 158 -3.28 -8.45 -8.76
C LEU A 158 -1.79 -8.79 -8.87
N SER A 159 -0.90 -7.82 -8.61
CA SER A 159 0.54 -8.04 -8.54
C SER A 159 0.91 -9.09 -7.49
N ALA A 160 0.40 -8.95 -6.26
CA ALA A 160 0.64 -9.89 -5.16
C ALA A 160 0.15 -11.31 -5.48
N LEU A 161 -1.07 -11.45 -6.00
CA LEU A 161 -1.62 -12.76 -6.43
C LEU A 161 -0.77 -13.39 -7.53
N LEU A 162 -0.36 -12.62 -8.53
CA LEU A 162 0.45 -13.09 -9.64
C LEU A 162 1.80 -13.61 -9.14
N LEU A 163 2.48 -12.84 -8.29
CA LEU A 163 3.75 -13.24 -7.69
C LEU A 163 3.57 -14.49 -6.82
N ALA A 164 2.65 -14.47 -5.85
CA ALA A 164 2.41 -15.58 -4.94
C ALA A 164 2.05 -16.88 -5.67
N TRP A 165 1.20 -16.79 -6.70
CA TRP A 165 0.84 -17.95 -7.51
C TRP A 165 2.02 -18.47 -8.32
N SER A 166 2.79 -17.56 -8.96
CA SER A 166 3.91 -17.93 -9.81
C SER A 166 5.04 -18.63 -9.06
N THR A 167 5.24 -18.29 -7.78
CA THR A 167 6.31 -18.83 -6.93
C THR A 167 5.81 -19.82 -5.86
N ARG A 168 4.56 -20.29 -5.96
CA ARG A 168 3.92 -21.17 -4.95
C ARG A 168 4.68 -22.48 -4.66
N ARG A 169 5.55 -22.92 -5.59
CA ARG A 169 6.38 -24.12 -5.45
C ARG A 169 7.79 -23.84 -4.92
N GLU A 170 8.20 -22.57 -4.92
CA GLU A 170 9.56 -22.14 -4.55
C GLU A 170 9.64 -21.71 -3.08
N TYR A 171 8.53 -21.27 -2.52
CA TYR A 171 8.44 -20.93 -1.10
C TYR A 171 7.84 -22.05 -0.26
N ARG A 172 8.16 -22.04 1.04
CA ARG A 172 7.50 -22.88 2.04
C ARG A 172 5.99 -22.62 2.05
N TYR A 173 5.23 -23.64 2.44
CA TYR A 173 3.76 -23.67 2.38
C TYR A 173 3.04 -22.51 3.09
N TRP A 174 3.72 -21.75 3.95
CA TRP A 174 3.16 -20.65 4.72
C TRP A 174 3.36 -19.26 4.08
N ALA A 175 4.31 -19.09 3.14
CA ALA A 175 4.55 -17.78 2.52
C ALA A 175 3.60 -17.50 1.34
N TRP A 176 3.28 -18.52 0.53
CA TRP A 176 2.38 -18.35 -0.61
C TRP A 176 0.93 -18.03 -0.21
N PRO A 177 0.31 -18.64 0.84
CA PRO A 177 -1.05 -18.31 1.24
C PRO A 177 -1.15 -16.89 1.78
N ALA A 178 -0.08 -16.39 2.40
CA ALA A 178 -0.01 -15.00 2.86
C ALA A 178 -0.11 -14.01 1.68
N GLY A 179 0.70 -14.20 0.64
CA GLY A 179 0.63 -13.38 -0.57
C GLY A 179 -0.70 -13.50 -1.32
N ALA A 180 -1.29 -14.71 -1.34
CA ALA A 180 -2.62 -14.91 -1.89
C ALA A 180 -3.70 -14.18 -1.07
N ALA A 181 -3.61 -14.22 0.27
CA ALA A 181 -4.51 -13.50 1.15
C ALA A 181 -4.42 -11.99 0.94
N VAL A 182 -3.21 -11.43 0.79
CA VAL A 182 -2.99 -10.01 0.46
C VAL A 182 -3.81 -9.63 -0.78
N GLY A 183 -3.69 -10.37 -1.88
CA GLY A 183 -4.40 -9.99 -3.08
C GLY A 183 -5.91 -10.29 -3.06
N VAL A 184 -6.38 -11.33 -2.38
CA VAL A 184 -7.83 -11.56 -2.22
C VAL A 184 -8.47 -10.47 -1.36
N ILE A 185 -7.86 -10.16 -0.21
CA ILE A 185 -8.38 -9.13 0.70
C ILE A 185 -8.30 -7.74 0.05
N GLY A 186 -7.21 -7.44 -0.64
CA GLY A 186 -7.06 -6.15 -1.32
C GLY A 186 -8.02 -5.99 -2.51
N LEU A 187 -8.32 -7.04 -3.28
CA LEU A 187 -9.40 -7.00 -4.27
C LEU A 187 -10.78 -6.79 -3.63
N ALA A 188 -11.05 -7.43 -2.50
CA ALA A 188 -12.28 -7.22 -1.74
C ALA A 188 -12.38 -5.78 -1.21
N LEU A 189 -11.28 -5.20 -0.74
CA LEU A 189 -11.17 -3.79 -0.35
C LEU A 189 -11.48 -2.86 -1.54
N SER A 190 -10.91 -3.12 -2.72
CA SER A 190 -11.24 -2.37 -3.92
C SER A 190 -12.72 -2.49 -4.31
N GLY A 191 -13.30 -3.69 -4.17
CA GLY A 191 -14.74 -3.89 -4.32
C GLY A 191 -15.56 -3.05 -3.33
N ALA A 192 -15.14 -2.98 -2.07
CA ALA A 192 -15.80 -2.16 -1.05
C ALA A 192 -15.74 -0.66 -1.39
N VAL A 193 -14.61 -0.17 -1.91
CA VAL A 193 -14.45 1.22 -2.38
C VAL A 193 -15.40 1.52 -3.54
N LEU A 194 -15.49 0.60 -4.50
CA LEU A 194 -16.35 0.73 -5.67
C LEU A 194 -17.83 0.89 -5.29
N VAL A 195 -18.31 0.09 -4.33
CA VAL A 195 -19.69 0.18 -3.81
C VAL A 195 -19.86 1.20 -2.67
N ASN A 196 -18.82 2.01 -2.40
CA ASN A 196 -18.80 3.05 -1.37
C ASN A 196 -19.13 2.55 0.05
N SER A 197 -18.66 1.35 0.41
CA SER A 197 -18.88 0.74 1.73
C SER A 197 -17.78 1.10 2.71
N VAL A 198 -18.02 2.06 3.61
CA VAL A 198 -17.06 2.48 4.65
C VAL A 198 -16.67 1.31 5.57
N ALA A 199 -17.65 0.52 6.02
CA ALA A 199 -17.39 -0.66 6.84
C ALA A 199 -16.50 -1.69 6.10
N GLY A 200 -16.76 -1.92 4.81
CA GLY A 200 -15.93 -2.80 4.00
C GLY A 200 -14.51 -2.28 3.83
N MET A 201 -14.34 -0.96 3.67
CA MET A 201 -13.02 -0.32 3.60
C MET A 201 -12.23 -0.47 4.90
N VAL A 202 -12.88 -0.28 6.06
CA VAL A 202 -12.25 -0.43 7.38
C VAL A 202 -11.81 -1.87 7.62
N ILE A 203 -12.72 -2.83 7.40
CA ILE A 203 -12.42 -4.26 7.59
C ILE A 203 -11.32 -4.72 6.61
N GLY A 204 -11.41 -4.29 5.35
CA GLY A 204 -10.41 -4.60 4.33
C GLY A 204 -9.01 -4.12 4.74
N ASN A 205 -8.86 -2.87 5.17
CA ASN A 205 -7.58 -2.34 5.65
C ASN A 205 -7.08 -3.07 6.91
N LEU A 206 -7.97 -3.34 7.87
CA LEU A 206 -7.63 -4.04 9.11
C LEU A 206 -7.07 -5.45 8.86
N LEU A 207 -7.60 -6.16 7.86
CA LEU A 207 -7.14 -7.50 7.49
C LEU A 207 -5.92 -7.46 6.55
N LEU A 208 -5.90 -6.53 5.59
CA LEU A 208 -4.85 -6.42 4.58
C LEU A 208 -3.48 -6.12 5.19
N GLY A 209 -3.41 -5.17 6.12
CA GLY A 209 -2.16 -4.75 6.76
C GLY A 209 -1.38 -5.92 7.39
N PRO A 210 -1.98 -6.67 8.34
CA PRO A 210 -1.34 -7.84 8.94
C PRO A 210 -0.95 -8.92 7.94
N CYS A 211 -1.79 -9.20 6.93
CA CYS A 211 -1.47 -10.17 5.88
C CYS A 211 -0.26 -9.74 5.05
N LEU A 212 -0.17 -8.45 4.70
CA LEU A 212 0.95 -7.89 3.94
C LEU A 212 2.24 -7.95 4.75
N LEU A 213 2.20 -7.52 6.02
CA LEU A 213 3.36 -7.59 6.92
C LEU A 213 3.84 -9.04 7.10
N TYR A 214 2.91 -9.98 7.28
CA TYR A 214 3.25 -11.39 7.38
C TYR A 214 3.87 -11.93 6.09
N TRP A 215 3.34 -11.56 4.92
CA TRP A 215 3.91 -11.97 3.63
C TRP A 215 5.32 -11.41 3.40
N LEU A 216 5.55 -10.13 3.69
CA LEU A 216 6.87 -9.50 3.56
C LEU A 216 7.90 -10.16 4.50
N LEU A 217 7.51 -10.39 5.76
CA LEU A 217 8.34 -11.11 6.72
C LEU A 217 8.63 -12.55 6.25
N ALA A 218 7.63 -13.23 5.69
CA ALA A 218 7.78 -14.58 5.18
C ALA A 218 8.80 -14.68 4.06
N VAL A 219 8.75 -13.75 3.11
CA VAL A 219 9.72 -13.67 2.02
C VAL A 219 11.12 -13.37 2.55
N ALA A 220 11.24 -12.41 3.48
CA ALA A 220 12.52 -12.06 4.09
C ALA A 220 13.18 -13.25 4.81
N LEU A 221 12.41 -14.01 5.59
CA LEU A 221 12.92 -15.16 6.35
C LEU A 221 13.20 -16.39 5.48
N ALA A 222 12.31 -16.70 4.53
CA ALA A 222 12.48 -17.84 3.64
C ALA A 222 13.76 -17.72 2.80
N HIS A 223 14.12 -16.49 2.42
CA HIS A 223 15.31 -16.22 1.64
C HIS A 223 16.62 -16.30 2.45
N ARG A 224 16.56 -16.11 3.77
CA ARG A 224 17.73 -16.29 4.64
C ARG A 224 18.06 -17.78 4.84
N ALA A 225 17.03 -18.60 5.04
CA ALA A 225 17.19 -20.05 5.26
C ALA A 225 17.85 -20.77 4.07
N THR A 226 17.52 -20.37 2.83
CA THR A 226 18.14 -20.97 1.63
C THR A 226 19.64 -20.66 1.46
N ILE A 227 20.15 -19.63 2.14
CA ILE A 227 21.58 -19.32 2.16
C ILE A 227 22.31 -20.21 3.17
N GLU A 228 21.71 -20.45 4.34
CA GLU A 228 22.31 -21.20 5.45
C GLU A 228 22.35 -22.72 5.20
N ASP A 229 21.37 -23.29 4.50
CA ASP A 229 21.29 -24.74 4.21
C ASP A 229 22.27 -25.23 3.13
N LYS A 230 23.06 -24.36 2.51
CA LYS A 230 24.01 -24.76 1.47
C LYS A 230 25.34 -25.16 2.12
N PRO A 231 25.77 -26.43 2.07
CA PRO A 231 27.03 -26.85 2.68
C PRO A 231 28.19 -26.01 2.13
N PRO A 232 29.18 -25.66 2.97
CA PRO A 232 30.36 -24.94 2.51
C PRO A 232 30.95 -25.71 1.33
N ALA A 233 31.28 -25.00 0.24
CA ALA A 233 31.88 -25.63 -0.92
C ALA A 233 33.19 -26.32 -0.48
N GLU A 234 33.16 -27.64 -0.36
CA GLU A 234 34.33 -28.44 -0.05
C GLU A 234 35.34 -28.27 -1.21
N GLY A 235 36.40 -27.50 -0.98
CA GLY A 235 37.58 -27.44 -1.84
C GLY A 235 37.58 -26.37 -2.93
N ALA A 236 37.65 -25.09 -2.55
CA ALA A 236 38.17 -24.02 -3.41
C ALA A 236 39.49 -23.48 -2.87
#